data_AF-A0A933KR91-F1
#
_entry.id   AF-A0A933KR91-F1
#
_cell.length_a   1.000
_cell.length_b   1.000
_cell.length_c   1.000
_cell.angle_alpha   90.00
_cell.angle_beta   90.00
_cell.angle_gamma   90.00
#
_symmetry.space_group_name_H-M   'P 1'
#
loop_
_entity.id
_entity.type
_entity.pdbx_description
1 polymer ?
#
loop_
_entity_poly.entity_id
_entity_poly.type
_entity_poly.pdbx_seq_one_letter_code
_entity_poly.pdbx_strand_id
1 'polypeptide(L)'
;MPAVGRNANWVNLHKATSFGTNAHPWQGGAGFTAEWINAWGDLYSQGPQGQSWTKYSTEVSGTGDFVLNLLADNCSWVYLDGTLVGFQDSTLLPRTYPVTLSGTHTLEFIIFDGGGLAGGMYRLEVNTGTVFPDTDSDGLTDPQEHLYSTDPNNPDTDGDGVNDGDEVAAGTDPTTPIVFDTDGDGVADDQDAFPNSNLSATVTIGACITGVGNLAFSNGATMNDLIGAAANGVKNHGAYVSAVTKLADGWKKAGRITGWDEGKITSCAARSSIP
;
A
#
# COMPACT_ATOMS: atom_id res chain seq x y z
N MET A 1 -6.59 -2.65 -0.30
CA MET A 1 -7.36 -3.93 -0.40
C MET A 1 -8.52 -3.98 0.60
N PRO A 2 -9.73 -4.43 0.24
CA PRO A 2 -10.84 -4.49 1.18
C PRO A 2 -10.48 -5.42 2.35
N ALA A 3 -10.60 -4.88 3.57
CA ALA A 3 -10.17 -5.51 4.82
C ALA A 3 -10.84 -6.87 5.16
N VAL A 4 -11.76 -7.34 4.31
CA VAL A 4 -12.65 -8.48 4.53
C VAL A 4 -12.67 -9.41 3.30
N GLY A 5 -11.49 -9.72 2.73
CA GLY A 5 -11.34 -10.64 1.57
C GLY A 5 -10.87 -12.05 1.93
N ARG A 6 -10.20 -12.75 1.00
CA ARG A 6 -9.63 -14.10 1.20
C ARG A 6 -8.66 -14.19 2.39
N ASN A 7 -8.04 -13.07 2.75
CA ASN A 7 -7.06 -12.94 3.83
C ASN A 7 -7.68 -12.71 5.22
N ALA A 8 -9.01 -12.66 5.34
CA ALA A 8 -9.65 -12.63 6.65
C ALA A 8 -9.53 -14.00 7.36
N ASN A 9 -9.48 -13.98 8.70
CA ASN A 9 -9.34 -15.17 9.54
C ASN A 9 -10.65 -15.98 9.61
N TRP A 10 -11.09 -16.49 8.46
CA TRP A 10 -12.35 -17.22 8.32
C TRP A 10 -12.28 -18.62 8.95
N VAL A 11 -13.26 -18.96 9.79
CA VAL A 11 -13.35 -20.26 10.45
C VAL A 11 -14.62 -21.00 9.99
N ASN A 12 -14.51 -22.33 9.80
CA ASN A 12 -15.58 -23.24 9.37
C ASN A 12 -16.25 -22.83 8.05
N LEU A 13 -15.58 -23.13 6.93
CA LEU A 13 -16.06 -22.83 5.59
C LEU A 13 -17.26 -23.72 5.22
N HIS A 14 -18.46 -23.16 5.23
CA HIS A 14 -19.64 -23.83 4.69
C HIS A 14 -19.78 -23.56 3.19
N LYS A 15 -20.07 -24.62 2.43
CA LYS A 15 -20.38 -24.50 1.00
C LYS A 15 -21.77 -23.89 0.85
N ALA A 16 -21.85 -22.78 0.13
CA ALA A 16 -23.10 -22.27 -0.40
C ALA A 16 -23.80 -23.32 -1.28
N THR A 17 -25.14 -23.31 -1.29
CA THR A 17 -25.93 -24.11 -2.24
C THR A 17 -26.57 -23.17 -3.28
N SER A 18 -26.53 -23.57 -4.54
CA SER A 18 -27.19 -22.85 -5.63
C SER A 18 -28.69 -23.13 -5.61
N PHE A 19 -29.53 -22.09 -5.52
CA PHE A 19 -31.00 -22.26 -5.52
C PHE A 19 -31.63 -22.32 -6.92
N GLY A 20 -30.83 -22.62 -7.95
CA GLY A 20 -31.24 -22.47 -9.34
C GLY A 20 -31.45 -21.00 -9.71
N THR A 21 -32.13 -20.76 -10.82
CA THR A 21 -32.27 -19.43 -11.42
C THR A 21 -33.57 -18.76 -10.95
N ASN A 22 -33.49 -17.71 -10.13
CA ASN A 22 -34.67 -16.98 -9.63
C ASN A 22 -34.49 -15.45 -9.75
N ALA A 23 -35.61 -14.73 -9.94
CA ALA A 23 -35.66 -13.26 -9.90
C ALA A 23 -35.55 -12.75 -8.46
N HIS A 24 -34.91 -11.59 -8.25
CA HIS A 24 -34.70 -10.99 -6.94
C HIS A 24 -36.04 -10.53 -6.29
N PRO A 25 -36.30 -10.78 -4.99
CA PRO A 25 -37.57 -10.43 -4.33
C PRO A 25 -37.91 -8.93 -4.38
N TRP A 26 -36.90 -8.06 -4.45
CA TRP A 26 -37.05 -6.61 -4.38
C TRP A 26 -36.77 -5.87 -5.70
N GLN A 27 -36.40 -6.60 -6.76
CA GLN A 27 -36.21 -6.06 -8.12
C GLN A 27 -37.04 -6.87 -9.14
N GLY A 28 -38.37 -6.77 -9.01
CA GLY A 28 -39.29 -7.33 -9.98
C GLY A 28 -39.08 -6.67 -11.36
N GLY A 29 -38.71 -7.47 -12.37
CA GLY A 29 -38.54 -7.00 -13.76
C GLY A 29 -37.18 -7.28 -14.38
N ALA A 30 -36.20 -7.80 -13.62
CA ALA A 30 -34.88 -8.10 -14.17
C ALA A 30 -34.92 -9.15 -15.30
N GLY A 31 -35.85 -10.12 -15.28
CA GLY A 31 -36.16 -10.95 -16.46
C GLY A 31 -35.04 -11.86 -16.96
N PHE A 32 -34.10 -12.31 -16.11
CA PHE A 32 -33.02 -13.24 -16.49
C PHE A 32 -32.65 -14.23 -15.38
N THR A 33 -31.86 -15.24 -15.76
CA THR A 33 -31.37 -16.34 -14.91
C THR A 33 -30.01 -15.98 -14.28
N ALA A 34 -29.91 -15.98 -12.95
CA ALA A 34 -28.66 -15.83 -12.20
C ALA A 34 -28.59 -16.88 -11.08
N GLU A 35 -27.39 -17.28 -10.67
CA GLU A 35 -27.22 -18.26 -9.59
C GLU A 35 -27.33 -17.57 -8.23
N TRP A 36 -28.33 -18.00 -7.46
CA TRP A 36 -28.51 -17.55 -6.07
C TRP A 36 -27.63 -18.35 -5.13
N ILE A 37 -26.83 -17.63 -4.34
CA ILE A 37 -26.08 -18.19 -3.21
C ILE A 37 -26.77 -17.73 -1.93
N ASN A 38 -27.39 -18.66 -1.19
CA ASN A 38 -28.00 -18.35 0.11
C ASN A 38 -27.05 -18.74 1.25
N ALA A 39 -26.89 -17.84 2.21
CA ALA A 39 -26.30 -18.13 3.51
C ALA A 39 -27.43 -18.37 4.51
N TRP A 40 -27.60 -19.61 5.00
CA TRP A 40 -28.58 -19.88 6.05
C TRP A 40 -27.96 -19.61 7.43
N GLY A 41 -28.68 -18.84 8.25
CA GLY A 41 -28.28 -18.38 9.59
C GLY A 41 -28.20 -19.40 10.73
N ASP A 42 -28.12 -20.71 10.45
CA ASP A 42 -28.11 -21.77 11.48
C ASP A 42 -26.75 -22.48 11.64
N LEU A 43 -25.66 -21.94 11.10
CA LEU A 43 -24.36 -22.63 11.09
C LEU A 43 -23.18 -21.74 11.51
N TYR A 44 -22.32 -22.31 12.35
CA TYR A 44 -21.16 -21.72 13.05
C TYR A 44 -20.00 -21.27 12.14
N SER A 45 -20.27 -20.59 11.02
CA SER A 45 -19.23 -19.88 10.25
C SER A 45 -18.92 -18.57 10.96
N GLN A 46 -17.66 -18.39 11.38
CA GLN A 46 -17.20 -17.17 12.04
C GLN A 46 -16.22 -16.44 11.12
N GLY A 47 -16.64 -15.28 10.65
CA GLY A 47 -15.79 -14.29 10.01
C GLY A 47 -15.26 -13.25 11.00
N PRO A 48 -14.56 -12.22 10.52
CA PRO A 48 -14.18 -11.08 11.33
C PRO A 48 -15.39 -10.56 12.13
N GLN A 49 -15.18 -10.26 13.41
CA GLN A 49 -16.23 -9.77 14.32
C GLN A 49 -17.39 -10.76 14.59
N GLY A 50 -17.21 -12.06 14.30
CA GLY A 50 -18.19 -13.11 14.64
C GLY A 50 -19.34 -13.23 13.64
N GLN A 51 -19.18 -12.64 12.47
CA GLN A 51 -20.22 -12.54 11.46
C GLN A 51 -20.30 -13.81 10.59
N SER A 52 -21.50 -14.14 10.10
CA SER A 52 -21.73 -15.30 9.22
C SER A 52 -21.25 -15.02 7.79
N TRP A 53 -20.79 -16.05 7.09
CA TRP A 53 -20.28 -15.92 5.73
C TRP A 53 -20.41 -17.26 4.98
N THR A 54 -20.41 -17.21 3.65
CA THR A 54 -20.38 -18.41 2.80
C THR A 54 -19.38 -18.27 1.66
N LYS A 55 -18.89 -19.43 1.18
CA LYS A 55 -18.11 -19.54 -0.05
C LYS A 55 -18.86 -20.35 -1.09
N TYR A 56 -18.93 -19.81 -2.30
CA TYR A 56 -19.33 -20.52 -3.50
C TYR A 56 -18.14 -20.61 -4.45
N SER A 57 -18.01 -21.70 -5.18
CA SER A 57 -16.97 -21.90 -6.17
C SER A 57 -17.53 -22.71 -7.32
N THR A 58 -17.26 -22.26 -8.53
CA THR A 58 -17.70 -22.91 -9.77
C THR A 58 -16.63 -22.76 -10.85
N GLU A 59 -16.62 -23.68 -11.81
CA GLU A 59 -15.76 -23.57 -12.98
C GLU A 59 -16.45 -22.72 -14.05
N VAL A 60 -15.73 -21.75 -14.58
CA VAL A 60 -16.13 -20.97 -15.75
C VAL A 60 -15.13 -21.20 -16.87
N SER A 61 -15.59 -21.18 -18.12
CA SER A 61 -14.71 -21.36 -19.27
C SER A 61 -15.06 -20.38 -20.39
N GLY A 62 -14.04 -19.84 -21.04
CA GLY A 62 -14.22 -18.85 -22.09
C GLY A 62 -12.91 -18.42 -22.73
N THR A 63 -13.00 -17.64 -23.81
CA THR A 63 -11.85 -16.98 -24.42
C THR A 63 -12.28 -15.59 -24.88
N GLY A 64 -11.62 -14.56 -24.36
CA GLY A 64 -11.91 -13.15 -24.68
C GLY A 64 -12.42 -12.36 -23.48
N ASP A 65 -13.04 -11.22 -23.79
CA ASP A 65 -13.50 -10.26 -22.78
C ASP A 65 -14.93 -10.56 -22.33
N PHE A 66 -15.11 -10.53 -21.02
CA PHE A 66 -16.36 -10.75 -20.31
C PHE A 66 -16.62 -9.58 -19.37
N VAL A 67 -17.86 -9.53 -18.89
CA VAL A 67 -18.33 -8.59 -17.91
C VAL A 67 -18.93 -9.36 -16.75
N LEU A 68 -18.40 -9.13 -15.55
CA LEU A 68 -18.94 -9.62 -14.30
C LEU A 68 -19.87 -8.57 -13.70
N ASN A 69 -21.16 -8.87 -13.68
CA ASN A 69 -22.17 -8.06 -13.03
C ASN A 69 -22.43 -8.61 -11.63
N LEU A 70 -22.25 -7.79 -10.61
CA LEU A 70 -22.62 -8.07 -9.22
C LEU A 70 -23.92 -7.34 -8.90
N LEU A 71 -24.90 -8.10 -8.42
CA LEU A 71 -26.28 -7.66 -8.20
C LEU A 71 -26.72 -7.91 -6.73
N ALA A 72 -25.77 -8.02 -5.81
CA ALA A 72 -25.97 -8.56 -4.47
C ALA A 72 -26.53 -7.54 -3.44
N ASP A 73 -27.23 -8.06 -2.43
CA ASP A 73 -27.82 -7.35 -1.28
C ASP A 73 -26.81 -7.13 -0.13
N ASN A 74 -25.54 -7.54 -0.32
CA ASN A 74 -24.54 -7.59 0.75
C ASN A 74 -23.10 -7.49 0.23
N CYS A 75 -22.17 -7.35 1.19
CA CYS A 75 -20.74 -7.32 0.90
C CYS A 75 -20.28 -8.64 0.29
N SER A 76 -19.79 -8.62 -0.94
CA SER A 76 -19.29 -9.81 -1.62
C SER A 76 -18.00 -9.55 -2.36
N TRP A 77 -17.16 -10.58 -2.42
CA TRP A 77 -15.88 -10.56 -3.12
C TRP A 77 -15.86 -11.69 -4.12
N VAL A 78 -15.43 -11.38 -5.34
CA VAL A 78 -15.33 -12.35 -6.42
C VAL A 78 -13.88 -12.49 -6.82
N TYR A 79 -13.44 -13.74 -6.90
CA TYR A 79 -12.09 -14.09 -7.27
C TYR A 79 -12.12 -14.98 -8.51
N LEU A 80 -11.20 -14.74 -9.44
CA LEU A 80 -10.92 -15.61 -10.56
C LEU A 80 -9.53 -16.20 -10.35
N ASP A 81 -9.44 -17.53 -10.22
CA ASP A 81 -8.21 -18.26 -9.88
C ASP A 81 -7.48 -17.71 -8.64
N GLY A 82 -8.23 -17.10 -7.73
CA GLY A 82 -7.70 -16.51 -6.50
C GLY A 82 -7.30 -15.04 -6.60
N THR A 83 -7.32 -14.44 -7.79
CA THR A 83 -7.16 -12.99 -7.99
C THR A 83 -8.52 -12.31 -7.80
N LEU A 84 -8.58 -11.25 -6.98
CA LEU A 84 -9.82 -10.47 -6.81
C LEU A 84 -10.18 -9.79 -8.14
N VAL A 85 -11.40 -9.97 -8.62
CA VAL A 85 -11.90 -9.43 -9.90
C VAL A 85 -13.21 -8.66 -9.75
N GLY A 86 -13.77 -8.59 -8.53
CA GLY A 86 -14.98 -7.84 -8.27
C GLY A 86 -15.28 -7.75 -6.79
N PHE A 87 -15.90 -6.64 -6.41
CA PHE A 87 -16.33 -6.37 -5.04
C PHE A 87 -17.70 -5.69 -5.05
N GLN A 88 -18.57 -6.08 -4.13
CA GLN A 88 -19.82 -5.39 -3.86
C GLN A 88 -19.76 -4.90 -2.41
N ASP A 89 -20.01 -3.61 -2.20
CA ASP A 89 -20.21 -3.05 -0.87
C ASP A 89 -21.71 -3.08 -0.49
N SER A 90 -22.04 -2.64 0.72
CA SER A 90 -23.41 -2.62 1.23
C SER A 90 -24.30 -1.53 0.62
N THR A 91 -23.87 -0.82 -0.43
CA THR A 91 -24.64 0.30 -1.00
C THR A 91 -25.83 -0.14 -1.86
N LEU A 92 -26.03 -1.46 -2.05
CA LEU A 92 -27.11 -2.08 -2.83
C LEU A 92 -27.16 -1.64 -4.31
N LEU A 93 -26.11 -0.97 -4.79
CA LEU A 93 -25.99 -0.59 -6.20
C LEU A 93 -25.25 -1.69 -6.97
N PRO A 94 -25.79 -2.16 -8.10
CA PRO A 94 -25.08 -3.08 -8.97
C PRO A 94 -23.69 -2.57 -9.35
N ARG A 95 -22.70 -3.46 -9.32
CA ARG A 95 -21.34 -3.17 -9.79
C ARG A 95 -20.98 -4.06 -10.97
N THR A 96 -20.18 -3.52 -11.87
CA THR A 96 -19.83 -4.18 -13.13
C THR A 96 -18.33 -4.11 -13.31
N TYR A 97 -17.70 -5.26 -13.54
CA TYR A 97 -16.25 -5.40 -13.64
C TYR A 97 -15.85 -6.04 -14.97
N PRO A 98 -14.81 -5.52 -15.65
CA PRO A 98 -14.21 -6.23 -16.78
C PRO A 98 -13.50 -7.50 -16.31
N VAL A 99 -13.67 -8.59 -17.04
CA VAL A 99 -12.98 -9.87 -16.78
C VAL A 99 -12.50 -10.46 -18.09
N THR A 100 -11.22 -10.79 -18.21
CA THR A 100 -10.69 -11.53 -19.37
C THR A 100 -10.55 -13.00 -19.02
N LEU A 101 -11.07 -13.90 -19.86
CA LEU A 101 -10.89 -15.35 -19.70
C LEU A 101 -10.05 -15.92 -20.83
N SER A 102 -9.24 -16.93 -20.50
CA SER A 102 -8.49 -17.73 -21.47
C SER A 102 -8.39 -19.19 -20.99
N GLY A 103 -9.40 -19.99 -21.35
CA GLY A 103 -9.50 -21.39 -20.97
C GLY A 103 -10.50 -21.59 -19.84
N THR A 104 -10.19 -22.51 -18.94
CA THR A 104 -11.02 -22.85 -17.77
C THR A 104 -10.42 -22.22 -16.52
N HIS A 105 -11.26 -21.55 -15.75
CA HIS A 105 -10.90 -20.83 -14.54
C HIS A 105 -11.85 -21.20 -13.40
N THR A 106 -11.38 -21.05 -12.17
CA THR A 106 -12.21 -21.18 -10.97
C THR A 106 -12.72 -19.80 -10.56
N LEU A 107 -14.04 -19.62 -10.59
CA LEU A 107 -14.70 -18.43 -10.06
C LEU A 107 -15.14 -18.70 -8.62
N GLU A 108 -14.66 -17.90 -7.68
CA GLU A 108 -14.97 -18.02 -6.25
C GLU A 108 -15.68 -16.78 -5.72
N PHE A 109 -16.74 -16.98 -4.95
CA PHE A 109 -17.48 -15.91 -4.29
C PHE A 109 -17.34 -16.08 -2.79
N ILE A 110 -16.96 -15.00 -2.10
CA ILE A 110 -17.05 -14.88 -0.66
C ILE A 110 -18.18 -13.90 -0.39
N ILE A 111 -19.22 -14.34 0.32
CA ILE A 111 -20.42 -13.55 0.57
C ILE A 111 -20.62 -13.40 2.06
N PHE A 112 -20.82 -12.16 2.48
CA PHE A 112 -21.08 -11.79 3.85
C PHE A 112 -22.57 -11.93 4.20
N ASP A 113 -22.91 -12.69 5.24
CA ASP A 113 -24.28 -12.82 5.73
C ASP A 113 -24.49 -11.90 6.94
N GLY A 114 -25.21 -10.80 6.72
CA GLY A 114 -25.58 -9.84 7.75
C GLY A 114 -26.68 -10.32 8.71
N GLY A 115 -27.08 -11.60 8.64
CA GLY A 115 -28.16 -12.18 9.41
C GLY A 115 -29.49 -11.99 8.68
N GLY A 116 -29.92 -12.99 7.90
CA GLY A 116 -31.21 -13.01 7.20
C GLY A 116 -31.18 -13.86 5.93
N LEU A 117 -32.09 -13.59 4.98
CA LEU A 117 -32.02 -14.11 3.61
C LEU A 117 -30.92 -13.37 2.82
N ALA A 118 -29.69 -13.40 3.33
CA ALA A 118 -28.58 -12.74 2.67
C ALA A 118 -28.08 -13.60 1.50
N GLY A 119 -28.01 -12.99 0.31
CA GLY A 119 -27.58 -13.69 -0.88
C GLY A 119 -26.91 -12.77 -1.89
N GLY A 120 -25.97 -13.36 -2.63
CA GLY A 120 -25.33 -12.72 -3.77
C GLY A 120 -25.92 -13.22 -5.07
N MET A 121 -26.04 -12.32 -6.05
CA MET A 121 -26.32 -12.66 -7.45
C MET A 121 -25.17 -12.15 -8.30
N TYR A 122 -24.69 -13.00 -9.20
CA TYR A 122 -23.71 -12.62 -10.19
C TYR A 122 -24.15 -13.05 -11.58
N ARG A 123 -23.62 -12.37 -12.59
CA ARG A 123 -23.79 -12.75 -13.99
C ARG A 123 -22.51 -12.46 -14.76
N LEU A 124 -21.94 -13.51 -15.35
CA LEU A 124 -20.80 -13.41 -16.26
C LEU A 124 -21.32 -13.43 -17.70
N GLU A 125 -21.07 -12.36 -18.44
CA GLU A 125 -21.53 -12.19 -19.83
C GLU A 125 -20.37 -11.92 -20.76
N VAL A 126 -20.50 -12.27 -22.04
CA VAL A 126 -19.56 -11.78 -23.06
C VAL A 126 -19.64 -10.25 -23.06
N ASN A 127 -18.50 -9.56 -23.22
CA ASN A 127 -18.51 -8.11 -23.32
C ASN A 127 -19.31 -7.67 -24.55
N THR A 128 -20.52 -7.15 -24.34
CA THR A 128 -21.46 -6.71 -25.38
C THR A 128 -21.22 -5.26 -25.84
N GLY A 129 -19.99 -4.76 -25.67
CA GLY A 129 -19.62 -3.37 -25.97
C GLY A 129 -19.74 -2.44 -24.76
N THR A 130 -19.66 -2.99 -23.55
CA THR A 130 -19.54 -2.19 -22.33
C THR A 130 -18.24 -1.42 -22.36
N VAL A 131 -18.33 -0.09 -22.28
CA VAL A 131 -17.17 0.80 -22.14
C VAL A 131 -17.03 1.11 -20.66
N PHE A 132 -15.86 0.77 -20.11
CA PHE A 132 -15.49 1.15 -18.77
C PHE A 132 -14.71 2.46 -18.86
N PRO A 133 -15.20 3.55 -18.23
CA PRO A 133 -14.43 4.79 -18.16
C PRO A 133 -13.13 4.57 -17.38
N ASP A 134 -12.14 5.36 -17.74
CA ASP A 134 -10.87 5.58 -17.04
C ASP A 134 -10.81 7.12 -16.94
N THR A 135 -11.35 7.64 -15.84
CA THR A 135 -11.75 9.04 -15.73
C THR A 135 -10.55 9.97 -15.60
N ASP A 136 -9.46 9.53 -14.98
CA ASP A 136 -8.21 10.28 -14.86
C ASP A 136 -7.10 9.82 -15.82
N SER A 137 -7.34 8.76 -16.60
CA SER A 137 -6.46 8.27 -17.67
C SER A 137 -5.13 7.72 -17.17
N ASP A 138 -5.15 7.03 -16.04
CA ASP A 138 -3.96 6.48 -15.38
C ASP A 138 -3.66 5.02 -15.77
N GLY A 139 -4.60 4.35 -16.45
CA GLY A 139 -4.50 2.95 -16.88
C GLY A 139 -5.38 1.97 -16.09
N LEU A 140 -6.08 2.43 -15.05
CA LEU A 140 -7.16 1.72 -14.37
C LEU A 140 -8.51 2.29 -14.81
N THR A 141 -9.46 1.41 -15.05
CA THR A 141 -10.85 1.85 -15.25
C THR A 141 -11.49 2.21 -13.91
N ASP A 142 -12.47 3.11 -13.84
CA ASP A 142 -13.16 3.49 -12.61
C ASP A 142 -13.63 2.27 -11.76
N PRO A 143 -14.11 1.15 -12.36
CA PRO A 143 -14.39 -0.06 -11.58
C PRO A 143 -13.15 -0.76 -11.03
N GLN A 144 -12.03 -0.79 -11.76
CA GLN A 144 -10.77 -1.30 -11.25
C GLN A 144 -10.26 -0.42 -10.10
N GLU A 145 -10.39 0.89 -10.20
CA GLU A 145 -9.97 1.79 -9.12
C GLU A 145 -10.75 1.55 -7.83
N HIS A 146 -12.06 1.30 -7.94
CA HIS A 146 -12.86 0.81 -6.80
C HIS A 146 -12.33 -0.49 -6.19
N LEU A 147 -11.70 -1.37 -6.99
CA LEU A 147 -11.10 -2.62 -6.52
C LEU A 147 -9.83 -2.37 -5.72
N TYR A 148 -8.98 -1.46 -6.20
CA TYR A 148 -7.71 -1.10 -5.61
C TYR A 148 -7.84 -0.07 -4.48
N SER A 149 -9.04 0.52 -4.35
CA SER A 149 -9.36 1.58 -3.38
C SER A 149 -8.67 2.90 -3.69
N THR A 150 -8.50 3.19 -4.98
CA THR A 150 -7.97 4.44 -5.54
C THR A 150 -9.10 5.40 -5.88
N ASP A 151 -8.80 6.68 -6.15
CA ASP A 151 -9.79 7.71 -6.51
C ASP A 151 -9.90 7.88 -8.02
N PRO A 152 -11.07 7.59 -8.64
CA PRO A 152 -11.29 7.73 -10.08
C PRO A 152 -11.08 9.08 -10.73
N ASN A 153 -10.76 10.11 -9.95
CA ASN A 153 -10.49 11.44 -10.45
C ASN A 153 -9.06 11.89 -10.14
N ASN A 154 -8.20 10.99 -9.65
CA ASN A 154 -6.86 11.30 -9.21
C ASN A 154 -5.90 10.17 -9.63
N PRO A 155 -5.06 10.39 -10.64
CA PRO A 155 -4.25 9.31 -11.22
C PRO A 155 -3.13 8.81 -10.29
N ASP A 156 -2.92 9.45 -9.13
CA ASP A 156 -1.91 9.16 -8.11
C ASP A 156 -2.58 9.35 -6.73
N THR A 157 -3.26 8.32 -6.24
CA THR A 157 -4.14 8.38 -5.08
C THR A 157 -3.40 8.78 -3.81
N ASP A 158 -2.17 8.29 -3.64
CA ASP A 158 -1.39 8.50 -2.42
C ASP A 158 -0.39 9.67 -2.51
N GLY A 159 -0.15 10.18 -3.71
CA GLY A 159 0.58 11.41 -3.98
C GLY A 159 2.09 11.24 -3.98
N ASP A 160 2.60 10.03 -4.23
CA ASP A 160 4.05 9.76 -4.26
C ASP A 160 4.73 10.05 -5.60
N GLY A 161 3.93 10.37 -6.63
CA GLY A 161 4.38 10.68 -7.98
C GLY A 161 4.40 9.50 -8.95
N VAL A 162 3.90 8.32 -8.56
CA VAL A 162 3.64 7.16 -9.43
C VAL A 162 2.14 7.03 -9.63
N ASN A 163 1.70 6.74 -10.86
CA ASN A 163 0.28 6.59 -11.12
C ASN A 163 -0.26 5.27 -10.53
N ASP A 164 -1.51 5.25 -10.07
CA ASP A 164 -2.13 4.06 -9.45
C ASP A 164 -2.09 2.84 -10.39
N GLY A 165 -2.35 3.05 -11.68
CA GLY A 165 -2.27 2.02 -12.71
C GLY A 165 -0.87 1.45 -12.93
N ASP A 166 0.17 2.29 -12.85
CA ASP A 166 1.56 1.86 -12.94
C ASP A 166 1.97 1.04 -11.71
N GLU A 167 1.52 1.44 -10.53
CA GLU A 167 1.74 0.74 -9.28
C GLU A 167 1.07 -0.64 -9.25
N VAL A 168 -0.20 -0.70 -9.65
CA VAL A 168 -0.93 -1.97 -9.77
C VAL A 168 -0.24 -2.90 -10.77
N ALA A 169 0.23 -2.37 -11.90
CA ALA A 169 0.98 -3.15 -12.89
C ALA A 169 2.34 -3.65 -12.37
N ALA A 170 2.99 -2.86 -11.51
CA ALA A 170 4.23 -3.22 -10.82
C ALA A 170 4.02 -4.16 -9.61
N GLY A 171 2.78 -4.25 -9.11
CA GLY A 171 2.43 -5.02 -7.92
C GLY A 171 2.74 -4.32 -6.59
N THR A 172 2.84 -2.98 -6.60
CA THR A 172 2.92 -2.14 -5.39
C THR A 172 1.51 -1.77 -4.89
N ASP A 173 1.42 -1.04 -3.77
CA ASP A 173 0.15 -0.65 -3.15
C ASP A 173 -0.15 0.82 -3.48
N PRO A 174 -1.13 1.12 -4.36
CA PRO A 174 -1.41 2.47 -4.84
C PRO A 174 -2.11 3.40 -3.83
N THR A 175 -2.06 3.01 -2.56
CA THR A 175 -2.69 3.75 -1.47
C THR A 175 -1.71 4.04 -0.34
N THR A 176 -0.44 3.68 -0.53
CA THR A 176 0.63 3.81 0.44
C THR A 176 1.87 4.42 -0.22
N PRO A 177 2.17 5.70 0.08
CA PRO A 177 3.23 6.41 -0.62
C PRO A 177 4.57 5.69 -0.55
N ILE A 178 5.27 5.60 -1.68
CA ILE A 178 6.67 5.22 -1.71
C ILE A 178 7.48 6.37 -1.10
N VAL A 179 7.98 6.11 0.11
CA VAL A 179 8.88 7.03 0.79
C VAL A 179 10.32 6.64 0.46
N PHE A 180 11.00 7.49 -0.30
CA PHE A 180 12.44 7.34 -0.53
C PHE A 180 13.21 7.76 0.73
N ASP A 181 14.16 6.93 1.15
CA ASP A 181 15.12 7.19 2.22
C ASP A 181 16.47 6.71 1.67
N THR A 182 17.18 7.60 0.97
CA THR A 182 18.32 7.26 0.12
C THR A 182 19.50 6.72 0.92
N ASP A 183 19.72 7.23 2.13
CA ASP A 183 20.82 6.78 3.00
C ASP A 183 20.38 5.79 4.10
N GLY A 184 19.09 5.63 4.33
CA GLY A 184 18.52 4.65 5.26
C GLY A 184 18.62 5.09 6.72
N ASP A 185 18.66 6.40 6.99
CA ASP A 185 18.78 6.94 8.34
C ASP A 185 17.44 7.06 9.09
N GLY A 186 16.33 6.80 8.39
CA GLY A 186 14.97 6.85 8.91
C GLY A 186 14.28 8.21 8.73
N VAL A 187 14.90 9.15 8.01
CA VAL A 187 14.29 10.40 7.56
C VAL A 187 14.06 10.32 6.05
N ALA A 188 12.82 10.51 5.62
CA ALA A 188 12.46 10.51 4.19
C ALA A 188 13.20 11.62 3.42
N ASP A 189 13.60 11.37 2.18
CA ASP A 189 14.37 12.29 1.33
C ASP A 189 13.69 13.67 1.15
N ASP A 190 12.35 13.73 1.17
CA ASP A 190 11.58 14.98 1.08
C ASP A 190 11.57 15.79 2.38
N GLN A 191 11.89 15.15 3.51
CA GLN A 191 12.03 15.73 4.85
C GLN A 191 13.51 15.79 5.31
N ASP A 192 14.42 15.20 4.54
CA ASP A 192 15.83 15.10 4.86
C ASP A 192 16.63 16.24 4.20
N ALA A 193 17.33 17.02 5.03
CA ALA A 193 18.24 18.05 4.54
C ALA A 193 19.59 17.48 4.03
N PHE A 194 19.89 16.22 4.34
CA PHE A 194 21.12 15.50 4.07
C PHE A 194 20.85 14.04 3.58
N PRO A 195 20.16 13.84 2.44
CA PRO A 195 19.72 12.51 1.94
C PRO A 195 20.84 11.56 1.51
N ASN A 196 22.10 11.87 1.82
CA ASN A 196 23.28 11.08 1.45
C ASN A 196 24.30 11.08 2.60
N SER A 197 23.82 11.01 3.83
CA SER A 197 24.61 11.11 5.05
C SER A 197 25.58 9.95 5.22
N ASN A 198 26.69 10.22 5.89
CA ASN A 198 27.65 9.18 6.25
C ASN A 198 27.21 8.48 7.55
N LEU A 199 26.55 7.31 7.44
CA LEU A 199 26.05 6.54 8.59
C LEU A 199 27.12 5.68 9.31
N SER A 200 28.41 5.91 9.09
CA SER A 200 29.46 5.20 9.82
C SER A 200 29.31 5.41 11.33
N ALA A 201 29.59 4.37 12.13
CA ALA A 201 29.37 4.37 13.58
C ALA A 201 30.13 5.48 14.33
N THR A 202 31.19 6.02 13.74
CA THR A 202 32.04 7.02 14.39
C THR A 202 32.36 8.19 13.48
N VAL A 203 32.50 9.37 14.09
CA VAL A 203 32.91 10.58 13.38
C VAL A 203 34.30 10.39 12.76
N THR A 204 34.43 10.70 11.48
CA THR A 204 35.67 10.60 10.70
C THR A 204 35.95 11.94 10.01
N ILE A 205 37.17 12.46 10.19
CA ILE A 205 37.58 13.75 9.64
C ILE A 205 38.81 13.55 8.76
N GLY A 206 38.63 13.60 7.44
CA GLY A 206 39.66 13.18 6.48
C GLY A 206 40.02 11.72 6.71
N ALA A 207 41.29 11.43 6.99
CA ALA A 207 41.76 10.08 7.34
C ALA A 207 41.67 9.75 8.85
N CYS A 208 41.21 10.69 9.69
CA CYS A 208 41.22 10.53 11.15
C CYS A 208 39.90 9.97 11.67
N ILE A 209 39.92 8.75 12.21
CA ILE A 209 38.77 8.14 12.91
C ILE A 209 38.81 8.57 14.38
N THR A 210 37.82 9.33 14.83
CA THR A 210 37.82 9.91 16.19
C THR A 210 37.52 8.90 17.29
N GLY A 211 36.79 7.83 16.95
CA GLY A 211 36.20 6.90 17.92
C GLY A 211 35.06 7.50 18.75
N VAL A 212 34.54 8.67 18.36
CA VAL A 212 33.33 9.29 18.94
C VAL A 212 32.13 8.85 18.12
N GLY A 213 31.03 8.49 18.77
CA GLY A 213 29.80 8.06 18.08
C GLY A 213 29.30 9.14 17.11
N ASN A 214 28.99 8.73 15.88
CA ASN A 214 28.39 9.62 14.89
C ASN A 214 26.87 9.69 15.11
N LEU A 215 26.42 10.71 15.82
CA LEU A 215 25.00 10.83 16.14
C LEU A 215 24.23 11.43 14.96
N ALA A 216 23.09 10.83 14.65
CA ALA A 216 22.08 11.40 13.75
C ALA A 216 21.24 12.47 14.46
N PHE A 217 20.72 13.40 13.67
CA PHE A 217 19.88 14.51 14.10
C PHE A 217 18.51 14.43 13.42
N SER A 218 17.52 15.14 13.97
CA SER A 218 16.12 15.05 13.52
C SER A 218 15.85 15.60 12.11
N ASN A 219 16.86 16.18 11.46
CA ASN A 219 16.79 16.73 10.11
C ASN A 219 17.59 15.88 9.09
N GLY A 220 17.84 14.61 9.45
CA GLY A 220 18.63 13.61 8.71
C GLY A 220 20.14 13.85 8.64
N ALA A 221 20.64 14.93 9.24
CA ALA A 221 22.09 15.14 9.36
C ALA A 221 22.73 14.17 10.36
N THR A 222 23.95 13.73 10.10
CA THR A 222 24.85 13.18 11.14
C THR A 222 25.91 14.19 11.56
N MET A 223 26.65 13.87 12.64
CA MET A 223 27.82 14.68 13.05
C MET A 223 28.87 14.78 11.94
N ASN A 224 29.06 13.72 11.15
CA ASN A 224 29.95 13.75 9.99
C ASN A 224 29.49 14.80 8.96
N ASP A 225 28.20 14.89 8.69
CA ASP A 225 27.66 15.83 7.69
C ASP A 225 27.83 17.27 8.14
N LEU A 226 27.57 17.54 9.43
CA LEU A 226 27.79 18.88 10.00
C LEU A 226 29.27 19.26 10.03
N ILE A 227 30.18 18.31 10.28
CA ILE A 227 31.63 18.56 10.21
C ILE A 227 32.09 18.77 8.77
N GLY A 228 31.59 17.97 7.82
CA GLY A 228 31.84 18.17 6.40
C GLY A 228 31.35 19.53 5.93
N ALA A 229 30.14 19.92 6.31
CA ALA A 229 29.57 21.23 6.02
C ALA A 229 30.36 22.38 6.65
N ALA A 230 31.05 22.17 7.77
CA ALA A 230 31.92 23.17 8.39
C ALA A 230 33.14 23.53 7.54
N ALA A 231 33.52 22.70 6.55
CA ALA A 231 34.55 23.03 5.57
C ALA A 231 34.04 23.96 4.46
N ASN A 232 32.72 24.10 4.29
CA ASN A 232 32.16 24.93 3.23
C ASN A 232 32.34 26.42 3.54
N GLY A 233 33.03 27.13 2.65
CA GLY A 233 33.17 28.60 2.73
C GLY A 233 34.18 29.12 3.77
N VAL A 234 34.97 28.25 4.38
CA VAL A 234 36.07 28.66 5.28
C VAL A 234 37.27 29.19 4.50
N LYS A 235 37.98 30.16 5.08
CA LYS A 235 39.07 30.88 4.41
C LYS A 235 40.44 30.19 4.51
N ASN A 236 40.62 29.35 5.53
CA ASN A 236 41.85 28.65 5.84
C ASN A 236 41.61 27.59 6.91
N HIS A 237 42.60 26.69 7.05
CA HIS A 237 42.50 25.52 7.92
C HIS A 237 42.20 25.89 9.38
N GLY A 238 42.76 27.00 9.88
CA GLY A 238 42.47 27.48 11.23
C GLY A 238 41.00 27.88 11.42
N ALA A 239 40.36 28.44 10.39
CA ALA A 239 38.94 28.75 10.41
C ALA A 239 38.07 27.48 10.41
N TYR A 240 38.46 26.45 9.65
CA TYR A 240 37.81 25.14 9.69
C TYR A 240 37.90 24.47 11.06
N VAL A 241 39.11 24.38 11.62
CA VAL A 241 39.32 23.82 12.97
C VAL A 241 38.48 24.58 14.00
N SER A 242 38.42 25.92 13.89
CA SER A 242 37.57 26.74 14.76
C SER A 242 36.09 26.44 14.60
N ALA A 243 35.61 26.24 13.37
CA ALA A 243 34.22 25.88 13.09
C ALA A 243 33.84 24.52 13.68
N VAL A 244 34.68 23.50 13.45
CA VAL A 244 34.48 22.15 14.02
C VAL A 244 34.53 22.18 15.54
N THR A 245 35.46 22.93 16.13
CA THR A 245 35.54 23.09 17.60
C THR A 245 34.25 23.70 18.17
N LYS A 246 33.68 24.70 17.49
CA LYS A 246 32.41 25.32 17.92
C LYS A 246 31.24 24.35 17.84
N LEU A 247 31.18 23.52 16.79
CA LEU A 247 30.16 22.47 16.68
C LEU A 247 30.28 21.46 17.83
N ALA A 248 31.49 20.95 18.07
CA ALA A 248 31.75 19.99 19.15
C ALA A 248 31.44 20.57 20.54
N ASP A 249 31.81 21.83 20.81
CA ASP A 249 31.44 22.53 22.04
C ASP A 249 29.92 22.68 22.18
N GLY A 250 29.22 22.96 21.08
CA GLY A 250 27.75 22.99 21.03
C GLY A 250 27.13 21.65 21.41
N TRP A 251 27.62 20.54 20.84
CA TRP A 251 27.15 19.19 21.16
C TRP A 251 27.44 18.80 22.61
N LYS A 252 28.61 19.16 23.13
CA LYS A 252 28.95 18.97 24.54
C LYS A 252 27.99 19.73 25.45
N LYS A 253 27.71 21.01 25.16
CA LYS A 253 26.75 21.83 25.92
C LYS A 253 25.33 21.25 25.88
N ALA A 254 24.95 20.64 24.76
CA ALA A 254 23.69 19.92 24.61
C ALA A 254 23.68 18.53 25.28
N GLY A 255 24.79 18.11 25.90
CA GLY A 255 24.90 16.81 26.57
C GLY A 255 25.00 15.61 25.62
N ARG A 256 25.27 15.84 24.33
CA ARG A 256 25.35 14.79 23.30
C ARG A 256 26.69 14.05 23.29
N ILE A 257 27.76 14.73 23.72
CA ILE A 257 29.12 14.17 23.80
C ILE A 257 29.80 14.64 25.09
N THR A 258 30.88 13.97 25.49
CA THR A 258 31.70 14.38 26.64
C THR A 258 32.75 15.43 26.25
N GLY A 259 33.38 16.08 27.23
CA GLY A 259 34.54 16.95 26.98
C GLY A 259 35.76 16.20 26.43
N TRP A 260 35.86 14.89 26.70
CA TRP A 260 36.91 14.05 26.10
C TRP A 260 36.65 13.81 24.60
N ASP A 261 35.39 13.59 24.24
CA ASP A 261 34.96 13.41 22.86
C ASP A 261 35.16 14.69 22.03
N GLU A 262 34.83 15.85 22.60
CA GLU A 262 35.11 17.16 21.98
C GLU A 262 36.62 17.31 21.67
N GLY A 263 37.48 16.92 22.61
CA GLY A 263 38.93 16.96 22.43
C GLY A 263 39.41 16.05 21.30
N LYS A 264 38.83 14.86 21.15
CA LYS A 264 39.14 13.93 20.05
C LYS A 264 38.75 14.49 18.69
N ILE A 265 37.52 15.00 18.57
CA ILE A 265 37.00 15.60 17.33
C ILE A 265 37.89 16.79 16.92
N THR A 266 38.16 17.69 17.86
CA THR A 266 39.00 18.88 17.63
C THR A 266 40.43 18.50 17.22
N SER A 267 41.01 17.50 17.89
CA SER A 267 42.35 16.99 17.56
C SER A 267 42.43 16.37 16.17
N CYS A 268 41.41 15.60 15.75
CA CYS A 268 41.33 15.08 14.39
C CYS A 268 41.18 16.20 13.36
N ALA A 269 40.34 17.21 13.61
CA ALA A 269 40.19 18.36 12.72
C ALA A 269 41.52 19.10 12.53
N ALA A 270 42.26 19.37 13.61
CA ALA A 270 43.55 20.05 13.58
C ALA A 270 44.67 19.25 12.88
N ARG A 271 44.52 17.94 12.71
CA ARG A 271 45.46 17.07 11.99
C ARG A 271 45.04 16.79 10.56
N SER A 272 43.82 17.16 10.18
CA SER A 272 43.30 16.92 8.85
C SER A 272 43.96 17.84 7.82
N SER A 273 43.92 17.43 6.55
CA SER A 273 44.34 18.26 5.41
C SER A 273 43.19 19.09 4.83
N ILE A 274 42.07 19.19 5.55
CA ILE A 274 40.87 19.90 5.08
C ILE A 274 41.12 21.41 5.17
N PRO A 275 40.82 22.18 4.10
CA PRO A 275 41.06 23.63 4.05
C PRO A 275 40.35 24.45 5.11
#